data_AF-A0A417KW58-F1
#
_entry.id   AF-A0A417KW58-F1
#
_cell.length_a   1.000
_cell.length_b   1.000
_cell.length_c   1.000
_cell.angle_alpha   90.00
_cell.angle_beta   90.00
_cell.angle_gamma   90.00
#
_symmetry.space_group_name_H-M   'P 1'
#
loop_
_entity.id
_entity.type
_entity.pdbx_description
1 polymer ?
#
loop_
_entity_poly.entity_id
_entity_poly.type
_entity_poly.pdbx_seq_one_letter_code
_entity_poly.pdbx_strand_id
1 'polypeptide(L)' 'MREGKKPMAVSEKYMLTIKEAAEYFNIGIKKMRRLAEDNEGEFAIYMGNRYLVIRERFEQYIVNLSRGGEDEEK' A
#
# COMPACT_ATOMS: atom_id res chain seq x y z
N MET A 1 0.63 -31.20 -12.15
CA MET A 1 1.55 -30.05 -12.02
C MET A 1 0.80 -28.93 -11.34
N ARG A 2 1.19 -28.50 -10.13
CA ARG A 2 0.70 -27.22 -9.59
C ARG A 2 1.38 -26.16 -10.45
N GLU A 3 0.63 -25.45 -11.28
CA GLU A 3 1.14 -24.26 -11.96
C GLU A 3 1.71 -23.35 -10.88
N GLY A 4 3.04 -23.34 -10.78
CA GLY A 4 3.75 -22.45 -9.88
C GLY A 4 3.35 -21.05 -10.27
N LYS A 5 2.72 -20.31 -9.35
CA LYS A 5 2.44 -18.88 -9.51
C LYS A 5 3.67 -18.24 -10.13
N LYS A 6 3.61 -17.87 -11.40
CA LYS A 6 4.59 -16.95 -11.98
C LYS A 6 4.62 -15.77 -11.00
N PRO A 7 5.78 -15.38 -10.45
CA PRO A 7 5.85 -14.17 -9.67
C PRO A 7 5.55 -13.03 -10.65
N MET A 8 4.29 -12.61 -10.75
CA MET A 8 3.96 -11.34 -11.37
C MET A 8 4.83 -10.30 -10.69
N ALA A 9 5.47 -9.46 -11.50
CA ALA A 9 6.30 -8.41 -10.96
C ALA A 9 5.43 -7.56 -10.01
N VAL A 10 6.02 -7.05 -8.94
CA VAL A 10 5.29 -6.22 -7.96
C VAL A 10 4.63 -5.02 -8.67
N SER A 11 5.26 -4.52 -9.74
CA SER A 11 4.75 -3.50 -10.65
C SER A 11 3.54 -3.90 -11.51
N GLU A 12 3.13 -5.17 -11.55
CA GLU A 12 1.97 -5.63 -12.33
C GLU A 12 0.72 -5.86 -11.45
N LYS A 13 0.90 -5.91 -10.12
CA LYS A 13 -0.18 -6.23 -9.16
C LYS A 13 -0.98 -5.02 -8.71
N TYR A 14 -2.29 -4.98 -8.96
CA TYR A 14 -3.15 -3.87 -8.53
C TYR A 14 -3.12 -3.64 -7.00
N MET A 15 -3.21 -4.73 -6.23
CA MET A 15 -3.09 -4.71 -4.77
C MET A 15 -1.78 -5.36 -4.33
N LEU A 16 -1.10 -4.71 -3.40
CA LEU A 16 0.15 -5.17 -2.80
C LEU A 16 -0.10 -5.65 -1.38
N THR A 17 0.56 -6.72 -0.96
CA THR A 17 0.65 -7.04 0.47
C THR A 17 1.55 -6.02 1.18
N ILE A 18 1.43 -5.89 2.50
CA ILE A 18 2.32 -5.01 3.30
C ILE A 18 3.81 -5.26 3.03
N LYS A 19 4.22 -6.51 2.80
CA LYS A 19 5.61 -6.86 2.48
C LYS A 19 6.03 -6.33 1.10
N GLU A 20 5.19 -6.56 0.10
CA GLU A 20 5.45 -6.08 -1.26
C GLU A 20 5.42 -4.55 -1.34
N ALA A 21 4.48 -3.91 -0.65
CA ALA A 21 4.41 -2.46 -0.57
C ALA A 21 5.63 -1.88 0.16
N ALA A 22 6.11 -2.54 1.22
CA ALA A 22 7.33 -2.14 1.92
C ALA A 22 8.56 -2.16 0.99
N GLU A 23 8.69 -3.21 0.16
CA GLU A 23 9.76 -3.31 -0.84
C GLU A 23 9.60 -2.30 -1.98
N TYR A 24 8.37 -2.10 -2.46
CA TYR A 24 8.07 -1.21 -3.58
C TYR A 24 8.30 0.27 -3.22
N PHE A 25 7.81 0.71 -2.06
CA PHE A 25 7.90 2.10 -1.61
C PHE A 25 9.11 2.38 -0.71
N ASN A 26 9.94 1.37 -0.41
CA ASN A 26 11.06 1.44 0.53
C ASN A 26 10.67 1.96 1.94
N ILE A 27 9.51 1.54 2.43
CA ILE A 27 9.01 1.88 3.78
C ILE A 27 9.04 0.62 4.64
N GLY A 28 9.58 0.72 5.86
CA GLY A 28 9.66 -0.43 6.76
C GLY A 28 8.30 -1.09 7.04
N ILE A 29 8.25 -2.42 7.06
CA ILE A 29 7.02 -3.24 7.22
C ILE A 29 6.18 -2.79 8.42
N LYS A 30 6.81 -2.49 9.57
CA LYS A 30 6.10 -2.01 10.77
C LYS A 30 5.39 -0.67 10.52
N LYS A 31 6.03 0.24 9.79
CA LYS A 31 5.47 1.55 9.45
C LYS A 31 4.39 1.42 8.40
N MET A 32 4.58 0.58 7.38
CA MET A 32 3.53 0.28 6.39
C MET A 32 2.28 -0.33 7.03
N ARG A 33 2.46 -1.20 8.03
CA ARG A 33 1.34 -1.77 8.77
C ARG A 33 0.57 -0.70 9.55
N ARG A 34 1.25 0.17 10.28
CA ARG A 34 0.61 1.30 10.99
C ARG A 34 -0.11 2.23 10.01
N LEU A 35 0.54 2.61 8.92
CA LEU A 35 -0.08 3.42 7.86
C LEU A 35 -1.34 2.78 7.30
N ALA A 36 -1.34 1.46 7.10
CA ALA A 36 -2.52 0.74 6.63
C ALA A 36 -3.64 0.64 7.67
N GLU A 37 -3.29 0.54 8.96
CA GLU A 37 -4.25 0.56 10.08
C GLU A 37 -4.86 1.98 10.25
N ASP A 38 -4.04 3.03 10.15
CA ASP A 38 -4.46 4.42 10.31
C ASP A 38 -5.29 4.95 9.13
N ASN A 39 -5.05 4.43 7.92
CA ASN A 39 -5.69 4.88 6.67
C ASN A 39 -6.50 3.75 6.01
N GLU A 40 -7.21 2.97 6.84
CA GLU A 40 -8.13 1.93 6.37
C GLU A 40 -9.30 2.56 5.58
N GLY A 41 -9.52 2.09 4.35
CA GLY A 41 -10.54 2.60 3.43
C GLY A 41 -10.03 3.62 2.41
N GLU A 42 -8.91 4.29 2.68
CA GLU A 42 -8.30 5.24 1.73
C GLU A 42 -7.41 4.49 0.73
N PHE A 43 -6.21 4.08 1.14
CA PHE A 43 -5.32 3.24 0.32
C PHE A 43 -5.16 1.81 0.83
N ALA A 44 -5.58 1.54 2.07
CA ALA A 44 -5.48 0.22 2.68
C ALA A 44 -6.85 -0.46 2.79
N ILE A 45 -6.89 -1.76 2.49
CA ILE A 45 -8.07 -2.60 2.64
C ILE A 45 -7.73 -3.73 3.60
N TYR A 46 -8.53 -3.88 4.64
CA TYR A 46 -8.49 -5.04 5.50
C TYR A 46 -9.27 -6.22 4.88
N MET A 47 -8.55 -7.25 4.44
CA MET A 47 -9.14 -8.50 3.94
C MET A 47 -8.91 -9.64 4.91
N GLY A 48 -9.86 -9.83 5.81
CA GLY A 48 -9.94 -10.95 6.75
C GLY A 48 -8.90 -10.88 7.86
N ASN A 49 -7.63 -11.16 7.55
CA ASN A 49 -6.50 -11.14 8.50
C ASN A 49 -5.27 -10.42 7.93
N ARG A 50 -5.39 -9.79 6.76
CA ARG A 50 -4.25 -9.12 6.11
C ARG A 50 -4.69 -7.79 5.54
N TYR A 51 -3.81 -6.81 5.68
CA TYR A 51 -3.91 -5.54 4.97
C TYR A 51 -3.34 -5.68 3.55
N LEU A 52 -4.10 -5.17 2.60
CA LEU A 52 -3.70 -4.97 1.23
C LEU A 52 -3.64 -3.47 0.96
N VAL A 53 -2.63 -3.05 0.21
CA VAL A 53 -2.44 -1.66 -0.20
C VAL A 53 -2.82 -1.56 -1.68
N ILE A 54 -3.76 -0.68 -2.01
CA ILE A 54 -4.04 -0.32 -3.40
C ILE A 54 -2.90 0.57 -3.87
N ARG A 55 -2.15 0.12 -4.87
CA ARG A 55 -0.93 0.79 -5.29
C ARG A 55 -1.18 2.21 -5.78
N GLU A 56 -2.14 2.39 -6.69
CA GLU A 56 -2.45 3.69 -7.31
C GLU A 56 -2.88 4.72 -6.25
N ARG A 57 -3.68 4.29 -5.27
CA ARG A 57 -4.11 5.18 -4.19
C ARG A 57 -2.97 5.53 -3.24
N PHE A 58 -2.08 4.60 -2.95
CA PHE A 58 -0.91 4.90 -2.14
C PHE A 58 0.09 5.80 -2.87
N GLU A 59 0.25 5.64 -4.18
CA GLU A 59 1.05 6.57 -5.00
C GLU A 59 0.47 7.99 -4.94
N GLN A 60 -0.85 8.14 -5.09
CA GLN A 60 -1.53 9.42 -4.91
C GLN A 60 -1.33 9.98 -3.50
N TYR A 61 -1.41 9.14 -2.48
CA TYR A 61 -1.16 9.52 -1.09
C TYR A 61 0.27 10.07 -0.89
N ILE A 62 1.29 9.42 -1.46
CA ILE A 62 2.67 9.90 -1.40
C ILE A 62 2.85 11.21 -2.17
N VAL A 63 2.22 11.34 -3.35
CA VAL A 63 2.25 12.59 -4.12
C VAL A 63 1.60 13.72 -3.34
N ASN A 64 0.42 13.49 -2.74
CA ASN A 64 -0.28 14.49 -1.92
C ASN A 64 0.56 14.86 -0.69
N LEU A 65 1.14 13.89 0.00
CA LEU A 65 2.04 14.13 1.14
C LEU A 65 3.27 14.95 0.74
N SER A 66 3.83 14.73 -0.46
CA SER A 66 4.99 15.47 -0.96
C SER A 66 4.67 16.90 -1.39
N ARG A 67 3.41 17.18 -1.74
CA ARG A 67 2.95 18.50 -2.19
C ARG A 67 2.71 19.48 -1.05
N GLY A 68 2.80 19.04 0.21
CA GLY A 68 2.67 19.91 1.38
C GLY A 68 1.32 19.76 2.05
N GLY A 69 1.33 19.69 3.38
CA GLY A 69 0.14 19.79 4.22
C GLY A 69 -0.54 21.15 4.10
N GLU A 70 -1.25 21.38 2.99
CA GLU A 70 -2.03 22.60 2.74
C GLU A 70 -3.53 22.40 2.90
N ASP A 71 -4.02 21.22 3.30
CA ASP A 71 -5.45 20.99 3.54
C ASP A 71 -5.71 20.26 4.88
N GLU A 72 -5.21 20.81 5.99
CA GLU A 72 -5.87 20.64 7.30
C GLU A 72 -6.35 22.01 7.80
N GLU A 73 -7.36 22.55 7.12
CA GLU A 73 -8.32 23.44 7.77
C GLU A 73 -9.73 22.96 7.40
N LYS A 74 -10.33 22.18 8.29
CA LYS A 74 -11.79 22.12 8.48
C LYS A 74 -12.15 21.78 9.91
#